data_AF-A0A3D1FXH4-F1
#
_entry.id   AF-A0A3D1FXH4-F1
#
_cell.length_a   1.000
_cell.length_b   1.000
_cell.length_c   1.000
_cell.angle_alpha   90.00
_cell.angle_beta   90.00
_cell.angle_gamma   90.00
#
_symmetry.space_group_name_H-M   'P 1'
#
loop_
_entity.id
_entity.type
_entity.pdbx_description
1 polymer ?
#
loop_
_entity_poly.entity_id
_entity_poly.type
_entity_poly.pdbx_seq_one_letter_code
_entity_poly.pdbx_strand_id
1 'polypeptide(L)'
;NFNIEIKSNRKGDNKYHPGPQNFAAAVAKTLNELNEAYPEADVFNKVCIQSFDPRALREVRKTALPVKLSLITEKTADPAKEMNALGFPVDIYSPSYELVTPELISWCHFRQIAVIPWTINDVSEMQKLVDMGVDGIISDYPNKFKALVY
;
A
#
# COMPACT_ATOMS: atom_id res chain seq x y z
N ASN A 1 9.36 9.24 3.25
CA ASN A 1 8.63 7.98 3.03
C ASN A 1 8.02 8.03 1.65
N PHE A 2 8.21 6.98 0.86
CA PHE A 2 7.72 6.82 -0.50
C PHE A 2 6.75 5.65 -0.54
N ASN A 3 5.62 5.84 -1.20
CA ASN A 3 4.66 4.77 -1.46
C ASN A 3 4.63 4.49 -2.97
N ILE A 4 5.35 3.46 -3.41
CA ILE A 4 5.64 3.18 -4.82
C ILE A 4 4.69 2.10 -5.32
N GLU A 5 3.91 2.41 -6.35
CA GLU A 5 2.94 1.47 -6.89
C GLU A 5 3.49 0.64 -8.07
N ILE A 6 3.43 -0.68 -7.95
CA ILE A 6 3.57 -1.59 -9.10
C ILE A 6 2.21 -1.67 -9.80
N LYS A 7 2.09 -0.91 -10.89
CA LYS A 7 0.93 -0.92 -11.80
C LYS A 7 1.01 -2.12 -12.75
N SER A 8 0.45 -3.25 -12.34
CA SER A 8 0.37 -4.46 -13.18
C SER A 8 -1.03 -5.08 -13.21
N ASN A 9 -1.35 -5.79 -14.29
CA ASN A 9 -2.51 -6.68 -14.35
C ASN A 9 -2.29 -7.81 -15.36
N ARG A 10 -3.06 -8.89 -15.24
CA ARG A 10 -2.87 -10.10 -16.06
C ARG A 10 -3.04 -9.86 -17.56
N LYS A 11 -3.86 -8.90 -17.98
CA LYS A 11 -4.07 -8.59 -19.42
C LYS A 11 -2.90 -7.80 -20.02
N GLY A 12 -2.11 -7.12 -19.19
CA GLY A 12 -0.96 -6.31 -19.61
C GLY A 12 0.39 -7.03 -19.56
N ASP A 13 0.44 -8.23 -18.96
CA ASP A 13 1.67 -9.02 -18.81
C ASP A 13 2.35 -9.23 -20.18
N ASN A 14 3.63 -8.85 -20.27
CA ASN A 14 4.48 -8.92 -21.46
C ASN A 14 3.98 -8.12 -22.68
N LYS A 15 3.02 -7.20 -22.47
CA LYS A 15 2.51 -6.29 -23.49
C LYS A 15 2.74 -4.83 -23.12
N TYR A 16 2.31 -4.44 -21.91
CA TYR A 16 2.43 -3.07 -21.41
C TYR A 16 3.43 -2.95 -20.26
N HIS A 17 3.65 -4.05 -19.55
CA HIS A 17 4.63 -4.17 -18.47
C HIS A 17 5.16 -5.62 -18.44
N PRO A 18 6.31 -5.88 -17.79
CA PRO A 18 6.77 -7.25 -17.59
C PRO A 18 5.75 -8.07 -16.80
N GLY A 19 5.86 -9.40 -16.87
CA GLY A 19 5.16 -10.27 -15.94
C GLY A 19 5.57 -10.01 -14.47
N PRO A 20 4.74 -10.39 -13.48
CA PRO A 20 4.94 -10.03 -12.07
C PRO A 20 6.32 -10.34 -11.51
N GLN A 21 6.90 -11.49 -11.87
CA GLN A 21 8.22 -11.91 -11.39
C GLN A 21 9.32 -10.96 -11.87
N ASN A 22 9.34 -10.65 -13.17
CA ASN A 22 10.33 -9.77 -13.76
C ASN A 22 10.15 -8.32 -13.31
N PHE A 23 8.91 -7.88 -13.09
CA PHE A 23 8.64 -6.55 -12.56
C PHE A 23 9.14 -6.43 -11.11
N ALA A 24 8.80 -7.37 -10.23
CA ALA A 24 9.29 -7.39 -8.85
C ALA A 24 10.82 -7.47 -8.78
N ALA A 25 11.46 -8.30 -9.64
CA ALA A 25 12.92 -8.39 -9.72
C ALA A 25 13.56 -7.07 -10.15
N ALA A 26 12.97 -6.35 -11.11
CA ALA A 26 13.47 -5.04 -11.54
C ALA A 26 13.37 -4.01 -10.41
N VAL A 27 12.22 -3.95 -9.71
CA VAL A 27 12.05 -3.07 -8.53
C VAL A 27 13.08 -3.42 -7.46
N ALA A 28 13.25 -4.71 -7.16
CA ALA A 28 14.17 -5.13 -6.12
C ALA A 28 15.64 -4.80 -6.44
N LYS A 29 16.04 -5.01 -7.70
CA LYS A 29 17.35 -4.60 -8.19
C LYS A 29 17.56 -3.10 -7.99
N THR A 30 16.62 -2.26 -8.43
CA THR A 30 16.71 -0.80 -8.28
C THR A 30 16.82 -0.37 -6.82
N LEU A 31 16.05 -0.98 -5.91
CA LEU A 31 16.11 -0.63 -4.48
C LEU A 31 17.44 -1.01 -3.84
N ASN A 32 18.02 -2.17 -4.20
CA ASN A 32 19.36 -2.55 -3.74
C ASN A 32 20.42 -1.56 -4.25
N GLU A 33 20.40 -1.23 -5.55
CA GLU A 33 21.34 -0.28 -6.14
C GLU A 33 21.24 1.11 -5.48
N LEU A 34 20.02 1.58 -5.17
CA LEU A 34 19.82 2.84 -4.45
C LEU A 34 20.30 2.77 -3.01
N ASN A 35 20.07 1.66 -2.32
CA ASN A 35 20.53 1.49 -0.94
C ASN A 35 22.06 1.44 -0.85
N GLU A 36 22.72 0.85 -1.84
CA GLU A 36 24.18 0.85 -1.96
C GLU A 36 24.74 2.24 -2.31
N ALA A 37 24.07 2.95 -3.23
CA ALA A 37 24.50 4.28 -3.66
C ALA A 37 24.29 5.37 -2.60
N TYR A 38 23.27 5.22 -1.74
CA TYR A 38 22.87 6.20 -0.72
C TYR A 38 22.59 5.52 0.63
N PRO A 39 23.61 4.96 1.31
CA PRO A 39 23.43 4.21 2.55
C PRO A 39 22.80 5.04 3.67
N GLU A 40 23.02 6.36 3.69
CA GLU A 40 22.43 7.29 4.65
C GLU A 40 20.94 7.57 4.41
N ALA A 41 20.42 7.26 3.22
CA ALA A 41 19.02 7.51 2.88
C ALA A 41 18.05 6.51 3.52
N ASP A 42 18.57 5.38 4.04
CA ASP A 42 17.79 4.33 4.69
C ASP A 42 16.63 3.84 3.80
N VAL A 43 16.97 3.52 2.54
CA VAL A 43 16.00 3.34 1.43
C VAL A 43 14.91 2.35 1.80
N PHE A 44 15.27 1.19 2.36
CA PHE A 44 14.28 0.15 2.66
C PHE A 44 13.25 0.58 3.71
N ASN A 45 13.65 1.34 4.73
CA ASN A 45 12.71 1.87 5.73
C ASN A 45 11.88 3.05 5.19
N LYS A 46 12.38 3.76 4.17
CA LYS A 46 11.65 4.86 3.54
C LYS A 46 10.68 4.39 2.47
N VAL A 47 10.79 3.17 1.94
CA VAL A 47 9.97 2.70 0.82
C VAL A 47 8.89 1.70 1.29
N CYS A 48 7.67 1.95 0.83
CA CYS A 48 6.58 0.97 0.81
C CYS A 48 6.27 0.62 -0.65
N ILE A 49 6.13 -0.66 -0.96
CA ILE A 49 5.65 -1.13 -2.27
C ILE A 49 4.17 -1.45 -2.17
N GLN A 50 3.37 -0.84 -3.03
CA GLN A 50 1.93 -1.03 -3.10
C GLN A 50 1.47 -1.60 -4.45
N SER A 51 0.37 -2.35 -4.47
CA SER A 51 -0.23 -2.82 -5.74
C SER A 51 -1.67 -3.31 -5.56
N PHE A 52 -2.47 -3.19 -6.63
CA PHE A 52 -3.76 -3.88 -6.78
C PHE A 52 -3.62 -5.35 -7.20
N ASP A 53 -2.44 -5.73 -7.71
CA ASP A 53 -2.18 -7.07 -8.22
C ASP A 53 -1.49 -7.91 -7.13
N PRO A 54 -2.20 -8.84 -6.46
CA PRO A 54 -1.59 -9.65 -5.41
C PRO A 54 -0.50 -10.59 -5.95
N ARG A 55 -0.38 -10.76 -7.27
CA ARG A 55 0.76 -11.49 -7.86
C ARG A 55 2.04 -10.68 -7.72
N ALA A 56 2.00 -9.37 -7.94
CA ALA A 56 3.17 -8.51 -7.80
C ALA A 56 3.68 -8.51 -6.35
N LEU A 57 2.79 -8.36 -5.35
CA LEU A 57 3.17 -8.38 -3.94
C LEU A 57 3.77 -9.73 -3.51
N ARG A 58 3.25 -10.85 -4.01
CA ARG A 58 3.84 -12.18 -3.79
C ARG A 58 5.26 -12.27 -4.34
N GLU A 59 5.49 -11.77 -5.55
CA GLU A 59 6.82 -11.79 -6.14
C GLU A 59 7.79 -10.85 -5.41
N VAL A 60 7.35 -9.67 -4.98
CA VAL A 60 8.17 -8.77 -4.15
C VAL A 60 8.52 -9.45 -2.83
N ARG A 61 7.57 -10.11 -2.14
CA ARG A 61 7.86 -10.80 -0.88
C ARG A 61 8.91 -11.90 -1.02
N LYS A 62 8.97 -12.61 -2.16
CA LYS A 62 10.00 -13.62 -2.44
C LYS A 62 11.42 -13.04 -2.54
N THR A 63 11.55 -11.74 -2.85
CA THR A 63 12.86 -11.09 -2.91
C THR A 63 13.51 -10.90 -1.54
N ALA A 64 12.74 -11.06 -0.46
CA ALA A 64 13.16 -10.86 0.92
C ALA A 64 13.70 -9.44 1.22
N LEU A 65 13.37 -8.45 0.38
CA LEU A 65 13.68 -7.06 0.68
C LEU A 65 12.94 -6.61 1.96
N PRO A 66 13.62 -5.91 2.88
CA PRO A 66 13.03 -5.44 4.13
C PRO A 66 12.20 -4.15 3.91
N VAL A 67 11.32 -4.16 2.91
CA VAL A 67 10.41 -3.06 2.60
C VAL A 67 9.00 -3.38 3.07
N LYS A 68 8.24 -2.34 3.42
CA LYS A 68 6.81 -2.50 3.71
C LYS A 68 6.05 -2.85 2.44
N LEU A 69 5.02 -3.69 2.58
CA LEU A 69 4.09 -4.04 1.51
C LEU A 69 2.71 -3.48 1.83
N SER A 70 2.05 -2.92 0.81
CA SER A 70 0.70 -2.41 0.89
C SER A 70 -0.21 -3.06 -0.14
N LEU A 71 -1.35 -3.60 0.31
CA LEU A 71 -2.38 -4.10 -0.59
C LEU A 71 -3.40 -3.00 -0.84
N ILE A 72 -3.45 -2.52 -2.09
CA ILE A 72 -4.46 -1.58 -2.53
C ILE A 72 -5.69 -2.34 -3.03
N THR A 73 -6.89 -1.93 -2.64
CA THR A 73 -8.12 -2.57 -3.11
C THR A 73 -9.29 -1.61 -3.22
N GLU A 74 -10.22 -1.93 -4.10
CA GLU A 74 -11.51 -1.26 -4.30
C GLU A 74 -12.67 -2.26 -4.26
N LYS A 75 -12.40 -3.51 -3.87
CA LYS A 75 -13.34 -4.63 -4.09
C LYS A 75 -14.17 -4.99 -2.87
N THR A 76 -13.62 -4.81 -1.67
CA THR A 76 -14.22 -5.35 -0.45
C THR A 76 -13.71 -4.63 0.80
N ALA A 77 -14.57 -4.56 1.81
CA ALA A 77 -14.24 -4.13 3.16
C ALA A 77 -13.77 -5.29 4.07
N ASP A 78 -13.47 -6.47 3.50
CA ASP A 78 -13.03 -7.66 4.22
C ASP A 78 -11.52 -7.88 4.06
N PRO A 79 -10.68 -7.29 4.94
CA PRO A 79 -9.23 -7.49 4.89
C PRO A 79 -8.84 -8.94 5.15
N ALA A 80 -9.60 -9.70 5.94
CA ALA A 80 -9.29 -11.11 6.23
C ALA A 80 -9.33 -11.95 4.96
N LYS A 81 -10.37 -11.77 4.14
CA LYS A 81 -10.51 -12.45 2.86
C LYS A 81 -9.37 -12.09 1.90
N GLU A 82 -9.01 -10.81 1.81
CA GLU A 82 -7.93 -10.35 0.94
C GLU A 82 -6.56 -10.90 1.38
N MET A 83 -6.23 -10.87 2.68
CA MET A 83 -4.98 -11.44 3.20
C MET A 83 -4.92 -12.96 3.01
N ASN A 84 -6.04 -13.67 3.19
CA ASN A 84 -6.12 -15.11 2.93
C ASN A 84 -5.87 -15.42 1.45
N ALA A 85 -6.44 -14.63 0.53
CA ALA A 85 -6.23 -14.79 -0.91
C ALA A 85 -4.78 -14.45 -1.32
N LEU A 86 -4.17 -13.46 -0.67
CA LEU A 86 -2.77 -13.06 -0.87
C LEU A 86 -1.80 -14.13 -0.35
N GLY A 87 -2.11 -14.74 0.80
CA GLY A 87 -1.33 -15.79 1.45
C GLY A 87 -0.37 -15.30 2.54
N PHE A 88 -0.39 -14.02 2.89
CA PHE A 88 0.38 -13.42 3.98
C PHE A 88 -0.22 -12.08 4.42
N PRO A 89 0.01 -11.63 5.66
CA PRO A 89 -0.37 -10.28 6.08
C PRO A 89 0.61 -9.25 5.48
N VAL A 90 0.06 -8.19 4.90
CA VAL A 90 0.79 -6.97 4.50
C VAL A 90 0.99 -6.04 5.69
N ASP A 91 1.86 -5.05 5.55
CA ASP A 91 2.08 -4.02 6.58
C ASP A 91 1.01 -2.92 6.53
N ILE A 92 0.45 -2.67 5.34
CA ILE A 92 -0.56 -1.62 5.10
C ILE A 92 -1.70 -2.17 4.25
N TYR A 93 -2.93 -1.98 4.69
CA TYR A 93 -4.13 -2.19 3.88
C TYR A 93 -4.64 -0.85 3.38
N SER A 94 -4.77 -0.70 2.07
CA SER A 94 -5.12 0.57 1.41
C SER A 94 -6.42 0.44 0.61
N PRO A 95 -7.58 0.44 1.27
CA PRO A 95 -8.86 0.31 0.59
C PRO A 95 -9.30 1.65 -0.04
N SER A 96 -10.22 1.58 -1.02
CA SER A 96 -11.04 2.73 -1.38
C SER A 96 -11.74 3.25 -0.12
N TYR A 97 -11.73 4.57 0.10
CA TYR A 97 -12.20 5.18 1.34
C TYR A 97 -13.66 4.83 1.69
N GLU A 98 -14.48 4.57 0.67
CA GLU A 98 -15.89 4.17 0.81
C GLU A 98 -16.07 2.80 1.48
N LEU A 99 -15.03 1.97 1.47
CA LEU A 99 -15.03 0.64 2.08
C LEU A 99 -14.59 0.65 3.54
N VAL A 100 -14.10 1.79 4.04
CA VAL A 100 -13.54 1.87 5.38
C VAL A 100 -14.66 1.84 6.42
N THR A 101 -14.58 0.91 7.36
CA THR A 101 -15.45 0.82 8.53
C THR A 101 -14.62 0.70 9.82
N PRO A 102 -15.19 1.03 10.99
CA PRO A 102 -14.51 0.83 12.27
C PRO A 102 -14.09 -0.63 12.51
N GLU A 103 -14.88 -1.60 12.03
CA GLU A 103 -14.59 -3.03 12.16
C GLU A 103 -13.39 -3.44 11.32
N LEU A 104 -13.28 -2.92 10.10
CA LEU A 104 -12.11 -3.10 9.23
C LEU A 104 -10.86 -2.55 9.91
N ILE A 105 -10.93 -1.31 10.41
CA ILE A 105 -9.81 -0.66 11.12
C ILE A 105 -9.39 -1.49 12.32
N SER A 106 -10.33 -1.86 13.18
CA SER A 106 -10.08 -2.67 14.38
C SER A 106 -9.45 -4.02 14.04
N TRP A 107 -9.93 -4.71 13.00
CA TRP A 107 -9.37 -5.99 12.57
C TRP A 107 -7.92 -5.86 12.10
N CYS A 108 -7.61 -4.80 11.34
CA CYS A 108 -6.28 -4.49 10.83
C CYS A 108 -5.32 -4.11 11.98
N HIS A 109 -5.74 -3.19 12.85
CA HIS A 109 -4.94 -2.72 13.99
C HIS A 109 -4.61 -3.84 14.98
N PHE A 110 -5.56 -4.75 15.26
CA PHE A 110 -5.30 -5.94 16.08
C PHE A 110 -4.17 -6.82 15.52
N ARG A 111 -3.93 -6.77 14.21
CA ARG A 111 -2.87 -7.51 13.50
C ARG A 111 -1.67 -6.65 13.15
N GLN A 112 -1.57 -5.44 13.70
CA GLN A 112 -0.50 -4.48 13.42
C GLN A 112 -0.41 -4.09 11.93
N ILE A 113 -1.54 -4.12 11.23
CA ILE A 113 -1.68 -3.67 9.85
C ILE A 113 -2.23 -2.24 9.88
N ALA A 114 -1.51 -1.30 9.29
CA ALA A 114 -1.98 0.08 9.17
C ALA A 114 -3.06 0.19 8.07
N VAL A 115 -4.00 1.12 8.21
CA VAL A 115 -5.06 1.40 7.25
C VAL A 115 -4.87 2.79 6.67
N ILE A 116 -4.59 2.85 5.38
CA ILE A 116 -4.35 4.12 4.66
C ILE A 116 -5.23 4.16 3.41
N PRO A 117 -6.47 4.69 3.48
CA PRO A 117 -7.38 4.71 2.34
C PRO A 117 -7.00 5.74 1.27
N TRP A 118 -7.61 5.56 0.09
CA TRP A 118 -7.45 6.42 -1.09
C TRP A 118 -8.78 6.58 -1.85
N THR A 119 -8.94 7.55 -2.76
CA THR A 119 -8.29 8.87 -2.75
C THR A 119 -9.29 9.87 -2.19
N ILE A 120 -8.97 10.51 -1.08
CA ILE A 120 -9.91 11.37 -0.35
C ILE A 120 -9.58 12.82 -0.63
N ASN A 121 -10.53 13.55 -1.21
CA ASN A 121 -10.32 14.93 -1.66
C ASN A 121 -11.25 15.94 -0.97
N ASP A 122 -12.25 15.46 -0.24
CA ASP A 122 -13.15 16.27 0.58
C ASP A 122 -12.68 16.34 2.04
N VAL A 123 -12.75 17.53 2.65
CA VAL A 123 -12.25 17.76 4.02
C VAL A 123 -13.12 17.08 5.06
N SER A 124 -14.44 17.01 4.86
CA SER A 124 -15.34 16.36 5.81
C SER A 124 -15.15 14.85 5.82
N GLU A 125 -14.94 14.23 4.66
CA GLU A 125 -14.60 12.80 4.58
C GLU A 125 -13.20 12.50 5.14
N MET A 126 -12.21 13.39 4.90
CA MET A 126 -10.91 13.28 5.56
C MET A 126 -11.06 13.28 7.09
N GLN A 127 -11.80 14.25 7.65
CA GLN A 127 -12.01 14.37 9.09
C GLN A 127 -12.68 13.12 9.65
N LYS A 128 -13.76 12.66 9.02
CA LYS A 128 -14.47 11.44 9.42
C LYS A 128 -13.55 10.22 9.48
N LEU A 129 -12.68 10.03 8.50
CA LEU A 129 -11.75 8.90 8.47
C LEU A 129 -10.66 9.03 9.55
N VAL A 130 -10.14 10.24 9.76
CA VAL A 130 -9.20 10.53 10.86
C VAL A 130 -9.85 10.23 12.22
N ASP A 131 -11.08 10.68 12.43
CA ASP A 131 -11.85 10.42 13.66
C ASP A 131 -12.11 8.92 13.87
N MET A 132 -12.28 8.17 12.78
CA MET A 132 -12.40 6.70 12.80
C MET A 132 -11.07 5.98 13.12
N GLY A 133 -9.93 6.68 13.06
CA GLY A 133 -8.62 6.14 13.42
C GLY A 133 -7.83 5.54 12.25
N VAL A 134 -7.98 6.04 11.02
CA VAL A 134 -7.06 5.65 9.93
C VAL A 134 -5.63 6.13 10.21
N ASP A 135 -4.63 5.39 9.74
CA ASP A 135 -3.21 5.66 9.99
C ASP A 135 -2.61 6.67 8.99
N GLY A 136 -3.37 7.04 7.98
CA GLY A 136 -2.98 8.02 6.97
C GLY A 136 -4.05 8.17 5.89
N ILE A 137 -3.84 9.12 4.99
CA ILE A 137 -4.76 9.42 3.88
C ILE A 137 -3.95 9.61 2.60
N ILE A 138 -4.42 9.01 1.51
CA ILE A 138 -3.95 9.32 0.15
C ILE A 138 -4.92 10.33 -0.46
N SER A 139 -4.39 11.47 -0.91
CA SER A 139 -5.18 12.59 -1.43
C SER A 139 -4.47 13.28 -2.58
N ASP A 140 -5.24 13.79 -3.54
CA ASP A 140 -4.74 14.71 -4.57
C ASP A 140 -4.54 16.14 -4.00
N TYR A 141 -5.11 16.43 -2.82
CA TYR A 141 -5.04 17.72 -2.15
C TYR A 141 -4.45 17.61 -0.74
N PRO A 142 -3.17 17.17 -0.60
CA PRO A 142 -2.54 16.99 0.72
C PRO A 142 -2.51 18.28 1.55
N ASN A 143 -2.52 19.45 0.89
CA ASN A 143 -2.59 20.75 1.54
C ASN A 143 -3.88 20.99 2.33
N LYS A 144 -4.96 20.24 2.06
CA LYS A 144 -6.23 20.34 2.81
C LYS A 144 -6.13 19.67 4.18
N PHE A 145 -5.19 18.75 4.38
CA PHE A 145 -5.02 18.03 5.65
C PHE A 145 -4.77 18.98 6.84
N LYS A 146 -4.17 20.16 6.60
CA LYS A 146 -3.94 21.18 7.64
C LYS A 146 -5.23 21.79 8.24
N ALA A 147 -6.37 21.59 7.59
CA ALA A 147 -7.67 22.08 8.05
C ALA A 147 -8.38 21.10 8.99
N LEU A 148 -7.84 19.88 9.14
CA LEU A 148 -8.38 18.86 10.04
C LEU A 148 -8.04 19.19 11.50
N VAL A 149 -8.86 18.68 12.39
CA VAL A 149 -8.68 18.77 13.84
C VAL A 149 -8.38 17.35 14.35
N TYR A 150 -7.21 17.14 14.95
CA TYR A 150 -6.75 15.84 15.44
C TYR A 150 -5.76 16.00 16.59
#